data_AF-A0A5C5YWC1-F1
#
_entry.id   AF-A0A5C5YWC1-F1
#
_cell.length_a   1.000
_cell.length_b   1.000
_cell.length_c   1.000
_cell.angle_alpha   90.00
_cell.angle_beta   90.00
_cell.angle_gamma   90.00
#
_symmetry.space_group_name_H-M   'P 1'
#
loop_
_entity.id
_entity.type
_entity.pdbx_description
1 polymer ?
#
loop_
_entity_poly.entity_id
_entity_poly.type
_entity_poly.pdbx_seq_one_letter_code
_entity_poly.pdbx_strand_id
1 'polypeptide(L)' 'MTIESRLTPGKKVRVKSGAFQGLEGTIIKRKTGSRLLIAVHYLHQGVSVEIDDFMVEPL' A
#
# COMPACT_ATOMS: atom_id res chain seq x y z
N MET A 1 -11.08 2.23 -19.44
CA MET A 1 -9.74 1.99 -18.87
C MET A 1 -9.93 1.27 -17.54
N THR A 2 -9.85 -0.05 -17.56
CA THR A 2 -10.19 -0.93 -16.43
C THR A 2 -9.07 -0.92 -15.39
N ILE A 3 -9.40 -0.44 -14.20
CA ILE A 3 -8.53 -0.24 -13.02
C ILE A 3 -8.12 -1.53 -12.31
N GLU A 4 -8.15 -2.67 -12.99
CA GLU A 4 -8.18 -4.00 -12.36
C GLU A 4 -6.78 -4.61 -12.09
N SER A 5 -5.69 -3.85 -12.23
CA SER A 5 -4.32 -4.41 -12.01
C SER A 5 -3.30 -3.44 -11.43
N ARG A 6 -3.73 -2.43 -10.67
CA ARG A 6 -2.78 -1.43 -10.11
C ARG A 6 -2.17 -1.81 -8.77
N LEU A 7 -2.80 -2.70 -7.99
CA LEU A 7 -2.34 -3.09 -6.65
C LEU A 7 -1.54 -4.40 -6.70
N THR A 8 -0.39 -4.34 -7.38
CA THR A 8 0.56 -5.46 -7.49
C THR A 8 1.86 -5.17 -6.74
N PRO A 9 2.60 -6.20 -6.27
CA PRO A 9 3.91 -6.02 -5.67
C PRO A 9 4.84 -5.18 -6.56
N GLY A 10 5.56 -4.24 -5.97
CA GLY A 10 6.43 -3.29 -6.66
C GLY A 10 5.75 -1.99 -7.10
N LYS A 11 4.43 -1.85 -6.93
CA LYS A 11 3.71 -0.60 -7.23
C LYS A 11 3.73 0.35 -6.05
N LYS A 12 3.90 1.65 -6.36
CA LYS A 12 3.77 2.73 -5.39
C LYS A 12 2.30 2.99 -5.11
N VAL A 13 2.00 3.18 -3.83
CA VAL A 13 0.66 3.44 -3.34
C VAL A 13 0.71 4.52 -2.26
N ARG A 14 -0.36 5.29 -2.16
CA ARG A 14 -0.59 6.24 -1.07
C ARG A 14 -1.70 5.70 -0.18
N VAL A 15 -1.49 5.73 1.11
CA VAL A 15 -2.53 5.38 2.09
C VAL A 15 -3.52 6.53 2.15
N LYS A 16 -4.78 6.26 1.82
CA LYS A 16 -5.86 7.26 1.84
C LYS A 16 -6.72 7.21 3.10
N SER A 17 -6.56 6.18 3.92
CA SER A 17 -7.37 5.96 5.13
C SER A 17 -6.62 5.14 6.18
N GLY A 18 -6.93 5.34 7.46
CA GLY A 18 -6.33 4.63 8.59
C GLY A 18 -5.17 5.38 9.25
N ALA A 19 -4.44 4.71 10.14
CA ALA A 19 -3.38 5.33 10.96
C ALA A 19 -2.20 5.89 10.17
N PHE A 20 -2.01 5.42 8.93
CA PHE A 20 -0.92 5.81 8.05
C PHE A 20 -1.40 6.70 6.90
N GLN A 21 -2.60 7.27 6.99
CA GLN A 21 -3.15 8.16 5.97
C GLN A 21 -2.18 9.30 5.63
N GLY A 22 -1.97 9.51 4.32
CA GLY A 22 -1.04 10.50 3.79
C GLY A 22 0.38 9.98 3.59
N LEU A 23 0.70 8.77 4.07
CA LEU A 23 2.00 8.15 3.81
C LEU A 23 2.02 7.44 2.46
N GLU A 24 3.17 7.53 1.82
CA GLU A 24 3.47 6.83 0.58
C GLU A 24 4.34 5.60 0.85
N GLY A 25 4.08 4.55 0.09
CA GLY A 25 4.79 3.30 0.23
C GLY A 25 4.79 2.47 -1.04
N THR A 26 5.44 1.32 -0.97
CA THR A 26 5.49 0.35 -2.07
C THR A 26 4.87 -0.96 -1.60
N ILE A 27 3.99 -1.54 -2.41
CA ILE A 27 3.45 -2.87 -2.14
C ILE A 27 4.59 -3.87 -2.19
N ILE A 28 4.84 -4.56 -1.07
CA ILE A 28 5.86 -5.61 -0.98
C ILE A 28 5.24 -6.96 -1.32
N LYS A 29 4.02 -7.21 -0.83
CA LYS A 29 3.34 -8.49 -1.03
C LYS A 29 1.84 -8.33 -0.87
N ARG A 30 1.07 -9.11 -1.62
CA ARG A 30 -0.36 -9.29 -1.39
C ARG A 30 -0.58 -10.60 -0.64
N LYS A 31 -1.33 -10.57 0.46
CA LYS A 31 -1.76 -11.76 1.21
C LYS A 31 -3.14 -12.21 0.73
N THR A 32 -3.56 -13.40 1.15
CA THR A 32 -4.90 -13.92 0.85
C THR A 32 -5.96 -13.06 1.55
N GLY A 33 -7.05 -12.76 0.84
CA GLY A 33 -8.13 -11.87 1.29
C GLY A 33 -7.67 -10.43 1.49
N SER A 34 -7.93 -9.56 0.51
CA SER A 34 -7.81 -8.07 0.51
C SER A 34 -6.62 -7.37 1.19
N ARG A 35 -5.68 -8.08 1.80
CA ARG A 35 -4.61 -7.53 2.62
C ARG A 35 -3.35 -7.34 1.81
N LEU A 36 -2.78 -6.15 1.93
CA LEU A 36 -1.55 -5.71 1.30
C LEU A 36 -0.50 -5.46 2.38
N LEU A 37 0.69 -6.00 2.18
CA LEU A 37 1.88 -5.63 2.93
C LEU A 37 2.57 -4.50 2.16
N ILE A 38 2.67 -3.34 2.79
CA ILE A 38 3.21 -2.13 2.18
C ILE A 38 4.41 -1.68 3.00
N ALA A 39 5.52 -1.36 2.34
CA ALA A 39 6.64 -0.68 2.98
C ALA A 39 6.46 0.83 2.81
N VAL A 40 6.18 1.52 3.92
CA VAL A 40 6.14 2.98 3.97
C VAL A 40 7.52 3.50 4.36
N HIS A 41 7.97 4.57 3.70
CA HIS A 41 9.19 5.27 4.08
C HIS A 41 8.82 6.39 5.05
N TYR A 42 9.05 6.18 6.35
CA TYR A 42 8.86 7.21 7.35
C TYR A 42 10.22 7.53 7.98
N LEU A 43 10.66 8.79 7.84
CA LEU A 43 11.82 9.36 8.55
C LEU A 43 13.07 8.44 8.59
N HIS A 44 13.56 8.01 7.42
CA HIS A 44 14.74 7.14 7.25
C HIS A 44 14.60 5.69 7.75
N GLN A 45 13.44 5.26 8.26
CA GLN A 45 13.20 3.87 8.63
C GLN A 45 12.06 3.30 7.77
N GLY A 46 12.36 2.24 7.01
CA GLY A 46 11.35 1.51 6.25
C GLY A 46 10.53 0.65 7.20
N VAL A 47 9.23 0.92 7.31
CA VAL A 47 8.29 0.14 8.14
C VAL A 47 7.36 -0.64 7.23
N SER A 48 7.22 -1.95 7.47
CA SER A 48 6.24 -2.79 6.78
C SER A 48 4.93 -2.83 7.55
N VAL A 49 3.83 -2.48 6.88
CA VAL A 49 2.50 -2.40 7.47
C VAL A 49 1.54 -3.27 6.66
N GLU A 50 0.72 -4.06 7.34
CA GLU A 50 -0.39 -4.79 6.73
C GLU A 50 -1.65 -3.93 6.74
N ILE A 51 -2.19 -3.64 5.56
CA ILE A 51 -3.40 -2.82 5.38
C ILE A 51 -4.26 -3.41 4.25
N ASP A 52 -5.57 -3.22 4.30
CA ASP A 52 -6.47 -3.64 3.21
C ASP A 52 -6.35 -2.80 1.93
N ASP A 53 -6.64 -3.44 0.79
CA ASP A 53 -6.52 -2.88 -0.55
C ASP A 53 -7.40 -1.63 -0.76
N PHE A 54 -8.54 -1.55 -0.08
CA PHE A 54 -9.43 -0.40 -0.16
C PHE A 54 -8.91 0.84 0.58
N MET A 55 -7.93 0.69 1.48
CA MET A 55 -7.34 1.78 2.26
C MET A 55 -6.18 2.49 1.53
N VAL A 56 -5.77 1.96 0.38
CA VAL A 56 -4.76 2.58 -0.48
C VAL A 56 -5.32 3.02 -1.82
N GLU A 57 -4.63 3.98 -2.42
CA GLU A 57 -4.79 4.36 -3.81
C GLU A 57 -3.43 4.24 -4.53
N PRO A 58 -3.41 3.79 -5.79
CA PRO A 58 -2.19 3.79 -6.58
C PRO A 58 -1.78 5.21 -6.95
N LEU A 59 -0.48 5.43 -6.96
CA LEU A 59 0.17 6.66 -7.46
C LEU A 59 0.39 6.57 -8.97
#